data_AF-A0A2E3RQP6-F1
#
_entry.id   AF-A0A2E3RQP6-F1
#
_cell.length_a   1.000
_cell.length_b   1.000
_cell.length_c   1.000
_cell.angle_alpha   90.00
_cell.angle_beta   90.00
_cell.angle_gamma   90.00
#
_symmetry.space_group_name_H-M   'P 1'
#
loop_
_entity.id
_entity.type
_entity.pdbx_description
1 polymer ?
#
loop_
_entity_poly.entity_id
_entity_poly.type
_entity_poly.pdbx_seq_one_letter_code
_entity_poly.pdbx_strand_id
1 'polypeptide(L)'
;MFGKILLLVLVLGMTAAILLVNRQQRIDTATAIWHTWWRLQEHDQSLAQLQYEIARSTQPARLRLAMPGIDDRWRSIPLIPVESNTTWEQLADQPEWPDIDQGYGG
;
A
#
# COMPACT_ATOMS: atom_id res chain seq x y z
N MET A 1 -1.07 55.35 -29.28
CA MET A 1 -1.73 54.10 -29.71
C MET A 1 -0.77 52.92 -29.78
N PHE A 2 0.42 53.07 -30.39
CA PHE A 2 1.40 51.99 -30.57
C PHE A 2 1.91 51.33 -29.27
N GLY A 3 2.24 52.11 -28.24
CA GLY A 3 2.72 51.55 -26.96
C GLY A 3 1.72 50.64 -26.25
N LYS A 4 0.41 50.91 -26.38
CA LYS A 4 -0.64 50.04 -25.82
C LYS A 4 -0.69 48.68 -26.53
N ILE A 5 -0.48 48.67 -27.85
CA ILE A 5 -0.46 47.45 -28.66
C ILE A 5 0.78 46.61 -28.30
N LEU A 6 1.95 47.24 -28.18
CA LEU A 6 3.17 46.55 -27.73
C LEU A 6 3.00 45.90 -26.35
N LEU A 7 2.37 46.61 -25.42
CA LEU A 7 2.11 46.10 -24.08
C LEU A 7 1.17 44.89 -24.13
N LEU A 8 0.10 44.94 -24.93
CA LEU A 8 -0.82 43.81 -25.10
C LEU A 8 -0.11 42.58 -25.69
N VAL A 9 0.72 42.76 -26.71
CA VAL A 9 1.49 41.65 -27.31
C VAL A 9 2.46 41.04 -26.30
N LEU A 10 3.13 41.87 -25.50
CA LEU A 10 4.07 41.41 -24.48
C LEU A 10 3.36 40.62 -23.37
N VAL A 11 2.22 41.12 -22.89
CA VAL A 11 1.40 40.42 -21.89
C VAL A 11 0.91 39.09 -22.44
N LEU A 12 0.40 39.07 -23.68
CA LEU A 12 -0.07 37.84 -24.31
C LEU A 12 1.05 36.79 -24.46
N GLY A 13 2.24 37.23 -24.88
CA GLY A 13 3.42 36.39 -24.98
C GLY A 13 3.86 35.81 -23.63
N MET A 14 3.86 36.64 -22.58
CA MET A 14 4.16 36.19 -21.22
C MET A 14 3.12 35.18 -20.71
N THR A 15 1.83 35.44 -20.91
CA THR A 15 0.78 34.51 -20.50
C THR A 15 0.91 33.16 -21.22
N ALA A 16 1.19 33.16 -22.52
CA ALA A 16 1.42 31.93 -23.28
C ALA A 16 2.63 31.14 -22.75
N ALA A 17 3.73 31.83 -22.44
CA ALA A 17 4.92 31.20 -21.87
C ALA A 17 4.64 30.58 -20.49
N ILE A 18 3.92 31.29 -19.62
CA ILE A 18 3.54 30.79 -18.29
C ILE A 18 2.65 29.55 -18.41
N LEU A 19 1.67 29.57 -19.32
CA LEU A 19 0.78 28.42 -19.54
C LEU A 19 1.57 27.20 -20.05
N LEU A 20 2.55 27.43 -20.93
CA LEU A 20 3.42 26.37 -21.43
C LEU A 20 4.25 25.74 -20.32
N VAL A 21 4.88 26.57 -19.47
CA VAL A 21 5.69 26.10 -18.33
C VAL A 21 4.82 25.33 -17.33
N ASN A 22 3.63 25.84 -17.00
CA ASN A 22 2.71 25.17 -16.09
C ASN A 22 2.28 23.79 -16.63
N ARG A 23 2.03 23.71 -17.95
CA ARG A 23 1.73 22.43 -18.60
C ARG A 23 2.88 21.45 -18.49
N GLN A 24 4.12 21.89 -18.71
CA GLN A 24 5.29 21.02 -18.60
C GLN A 24 5.49 20.54 -17.15
N GLN A 25 5.39 21.46 -16.18
CA GLN A 25 5.51 21.11 -14.76
C GLN A 25 4.49 20.06 -14.32
N ARG A 26 3.24 20.15 -14.80
CA ARG A 26 2.21 19.14 -14.51
C ARG A 26 2.61 17.75 -15.02
N ILE A 27 3.16 17.66 -16.22
CA ILE A 27 3.61 16.40 -16.80
C ILE A 27 4.81 15.84 -16.02
N ASP A 28 5.78 16.69 -15.70
CA ASP A 28 6.97 16.28 -14.95
C ASP A 28 6.59 15.79 -13.55
N THR A 29 5.66 16.49 -12.89
CA THR A 29 5.15 16.11 -11.56
C THR A 29 4.41 14.77 -11.62
N ALA A 30 3.54 14.57 -12.62
CA ALA A 30 2.85 13.30 -12.80
C ALA A 30 3.83 12.14 -13.04
N THR A 31 4.89 12.37 -13.80
CA THR A 31 5.94 11.39 -14.07
C THR A 31 6.72 11.03 -12.80
N ALA A 32 7.08 12.04 -11.99
CA ALA A 32 7.75 11.83 -10.71
C ALA A 32 6.88 11.03 -9.72
N ILE A 33 5.59 11.35 -9.64
CA ILE A 33 4.63 10.60 -8.82
C ILE A 33 4.55 9.15 -9.30
N TRP A 34 4.45 8.93 -10.61
CA TRP A 34 4.34 7.59 -11.17
C TRP A 34 5.56 6.71 -10.86
N HIS A 35 6.77 7.25 -11.00
CA HIS A 35 8.00 6.53 -10.62
C HIS A 35 8.05 6.19 -9.13
N THR A 36 7.59 7.10 -8.28
CA THR A 36 7.56 6.87 -6.83
C THR A 36 6.54 5.79 -6.47
N TRP A 37 5.36 5.86 -7.07
CA TRP A 37 4.29 4.87 -6.91
C TRP A 37 4.74 3.48 -7.37
N TRP A 38 5.43 3.38 -8.51
CA TRP A 38 5.95 2.12 -9.01
C TRP A 38 6.94 1.46 -8.03
N ARG A 39 7.90 2.24 -7.50
CA ARG A 39 8.83 1.73 -6.48
C ARG A 39 8.11 1.29 -5.22
N LEU A 40 7.10 2.03 -4.78
CA LEU A 40 6.30 1.67 -3.61
C LEU A 40 5.59 0.33 -3.83
N GLN A 41 5.02 0.12 -5.03
CA GLN A 41 4.37 -1.13 -5.38
C GLN A 41 5.34 -2.33 -5.38
N GLU A 42 6.56 -2.14 -5.86
CA GLU A 42 7.62 -3.17 -5.78
C GLU A 42 7.97 -3.52 -4.33
N HIS A 43 8.06 -2.51 -3.46
CA HIS A 43 8.28 -2.72 -2.03
C HIS A 43 7.12 -3.49 -1.38
N ASP A 44 5.87 -3.12 -1.66
CA ASP A 44 4.69 -3.82 -1.13
C ASP A 44 4.66 -5.29 -1.53
N GLN A 45 5.02 -5.61 -2.78
CA GLN A 45 5.14 -7.01 -3.22
C GLN A 45 6.22 -7.76 -2.45
N SER A 46 7.40 -7.15 -2.26
CA SER A 46 8.48 -7.77 -1.49
C SER A 46 8.09 -8.01 -0.03
N LEU A 47 7.35 -7.08 0.59
CA LEU A 47 6.86 -7.20 1.96
C LEU A 47 5.83 -8.31 2.06
N ALA A 48 4.88 -8.39 1.12
CA ALA A 48 3.89 -9.46 1.07
C ALA A 48 4.57 -10.83 0.93
N GLN A 49 5.62 -10.93 0.11
CA GLN A 49 6.39 -12.17 -0.05
C GLN A 49 7.13 -12.56 1.23
N LEU A 50 7.77 -11.60 1.91
CA LEU A 50 8.44 -11.83 3.19
C LEU A 50 7.44 -12.25 4.28
N GLN A 51 6.29 -11.59 4.36
CA GLN A 51 5.22 -11.95 5.30
C GLN A 51 4.73 -13.37 5.04
N TYR A 52 4.54 -13.75 3.78
CA TYR A 52 4.19 -15.12 3.41
C TYR A 52 5.27 -16.13 3.83
N GLU A 53 6.54 -15.82 3.62
CA GLU A 53 7.65 -16.69 4.00
C GLU A 53 7.75 -16.86 5.53
N ILE A 54 7.60 -15.77 6.28
CA ILE A 54 7.52 -15.79 7.74
C ILE A 54 6.34 -16.66 8.16
N ALA A 55 5.12 -16.37 7.68
CA ALA A 55 3.93 -17.13 8.01
C ALA A 55 4.06 -18.63 7.67
N ARG A 56 4.75 -18.97 6.57
CA ARG A 56 5.03 -20.35 6.17
C ARG A 56 6.05 -21.03 7.07
N SER A 57 7.07 -20.31 7.52
CA SER A 57 8.12 -20.84 8.41
C SER A 57 7.64 -20.98 9.85
N THR A 58 6.77 -20.09 10.32
CA THR A 58 6.17 -20.08 11.66
C THR A 58 4.91 -20.94 11.77
N GLN A 59 4.61 -21.76 10.75
CA GLN A 59 3.51 -22.72 10.86
C GLN A 59 3.79 -23.69 12.02
N PRO A 60 2.78 -23.97 12.87
CA PRO A 60 2.97 -24.81 14.05
C PRO A 60 3.48 -26.20 13.71
N ALA A 61 3.13 -26.74 12.53
CA ALA A 61 3.67 -28.01 12.06
C ALA A 61 5.21 -27.97 11.86
N ARG A 62 5.75 -26.87 11.30
CA ARG A 62 7.20 -26.69 11.13
C ARG A 62 7.90 -26.36 12.44
N LEU A 63 7.27 -25.55 13.29
CA LEU A 63 7.80 -25.24 14.63
C LEU A 63 7.90 -26.50 15.51
N ARG A 64 6.90 -27.40 15.45
CA ARG A 64 6.94 -28.69 16.13
C ARG A 64 8.07 -29.61 15.64
N LEU A 65 8.37 -29.58 14.34
CA LEU A 65 9.51 -30.31 13.76
C LEU A 65 10.87 -29.72 14.17
N ALA A 66 10.96 -28.39 14.28
CA ALA A 66 12.20 -27.70 14.64
C ALA A 66 12.49 -27.73 16.16
N MET A 67 11.46 -27.87 17.00
CA MET A 67 11.57 -27.75 18.45
C MET A 67 10.75 -28.86 19.15
N PRO A 68 11.32 -30.07 19.28
CA PRO A 68 10.66 -31.22 19.92
C PRO A 68 10.56 -30.97 21.43
N GLY A 69 9.45 -30.35 21.85
CA GLY A 69 9.22 -29.89 23.23
C GLY A 69 8.18 -28.77 23.32
N ILE A 70 7.78 -28.19 22.19
CA ILE A 70 6.62 -27.29 22.12
C ILE A 70 5.34 -28.11 22.39
N ASP A 71 4.68 -27.76 23.48
CA ASP A 71 3.46 -28.36 24.00
C ASP A 71 2.30 -28.29 22.98
N ASP A 72 1.39 -29.27 23.02
CA ASP A 72 0.33 -29.47 22.00
C ASP A 72 -0.74 -28.35 22.01
N ARG A 73 -0.59 -27.39 22.93
CA ARG A 73 -1.42 -26.19 23.10
C ARG A 73 -1.23 -25.13 22.02
N TRP A 74 -0.20 -25.25 21.17
CA TRP A 74 0.04 -24.33 20.07
C TRP A 74 -0.82 -24.69 18.84
N ARG A 75 -1.98 -24.04 18.71
CA ARG A 75 -2.83 -24.06 17.51
C ARG A 75 -2.47 -22.92 16.57
N SER A 76 -2.61 -23.17 15.27
CA SER A 76 -2.49 -22.13 14.24
C SER A 76 -3.60 -21.10 14.41
N ILE A 77 -3.24 -19.82 14.43
CA ILE A 77 -4.22 -18.73 14.31
C ILE A 77 -4.76 -18.77 12.87
N PRO A 78 -6.08 -18.79 12.66
CA PRO A 78 -6.64 -18.77 11.32
C PRO A 78 -6.27 -17.47 10.60
N LEU A 79 -5.91 -17.55 9.32
CA LEU A 79 -5.74 -16.36 8.49
C LEU A 79 -7.12 -15.71 8.29
N ILE A 80 -7.32 -14.54 8.90
CA ILE A 80 -8.46 -13.69 8.60
C ILE A 80 -8.08 -12.91 7.34
N PRO A 81 -8.79 -13.07 6.21
CA PRO A 81 -8.57 -12.24 5.04
C PRO A 81 -9.03 -10.82 5.38
N VAL A 82 -8.09 -9.96 5.76
CA VAL A 82 -8.33 -8.54 5.95
C VAL A 82 -8.34 -7.87 4.58
N GLU A 83 -9.44 -7.19 4.26
CA GLU A 83 -9.58 -6.45 3.02
C GLU A 83 -8.60 -5.25 3.04
N SER A 84 -7.97 -4.91 1.92
CA SER A 84 -6.88 -3.92 1.90
C SER A 84 -7.29 -2.49 2.30
N ASN A 85 -8.59 -2.24 2.49
CA ASN A 85 -9.15 -0.97 2.95
C ASN A 85 -9.46 -0.94 4.46
N THR A 86 -9.24 -2.05 5.19
CA THR A 86 -9.63 -2.13 6.60
C THR A 86 -8.58 -1.41 7.45
N THR A 87 -9.00 -0.34 8.13
CA THR A 87 -8.12 0.43 9.01
C THR A 87 -7.94 -0.30 10.34
N TRP A 88 -6.79 -0.15 11.00
CA TRP A 88 -6.51 -0.80 12.30
C TRP A 88 -7.59 -0.56 13.37
N GLU A 89 -8.25 0.60 13.31
CA GLU A 89 -9.39 0.95 14.17
C GLU A 89 -10.63 0.08 13.91
N GLN A 90 -10.90 -0.29 12.64
CA GLN A 90 -12.00 -1.18 12.27
C GLN A 90 -11.73 -2.65 12.62
N LEU A 91 -10.45 -3.07 12.65
CA LEU A 91 -10.08 -4.38 13.18
C LEU A 91 -10.24 -4.46 14.70
N ALA A 92 -9.95 -3.37 15.41
CA ALA A 92 -10.07 -3.31 16.86
C ALA A 92 -11.53 -3.35 17.35
N ASP A 93 -12.46 -2.89 16.51
CA ASP A 93 -13.90 -2.83 16.80
C ASP A 93 -14.67 -4.07 16.34
N GLN A 94 -14.03 -5.07 15.72
CA GLN A 94 -14.68 -6.35 15.45
C GLN A 94 -14.96 -7.06 16.78
N PRO A 95 -16.23 -7.22 17.18
CA PRO A 95 -16.56 -7.96 18.37
C PRO A 95 -16.45 -9.44 18.01
N GLU A 96 -15.79 -10.20 18.87
CA GLU A 96 -15.73 -11.66 18.83
C GLU A 96 -14.67 -12.21 17.87
N TRP A 97 -13.50 -12.52 18.45
CA TRP A 97 -12.68 -13.60 17.92
C TRP A 97 -13.59 -14.83 17.79
N PRO A 98 -13.64 -15.50 16.62
CA PRO A 98 -14.53 -16.64 16.44
C PRO A 98 -14.25 -17.68 17.53
N ASP A 99 -15.30 -18.06 18.25
CA ASP A 99 -15.23 -18.98 19.38
C ASP A 99 -14.56 -20.30 18.96
N ILE A 100 -13.35 -20.52 19.45
CA ILE A 100 -12.40 -21.53 18.98
C ILE A 100 -12.77 -22.95 19.46
N ASP A 101 -13.89 -23.06 20.19
CA ASP A 101 -14.42 -24.28 20.79
C ASP A 101 -15.52 -24.98 19.95
N GLN A 102 -15.98 -24.36 18.85
CA GLN A 102 -16.86 -25.07 17.90
C GLN A 102 -16.03 -25.93 16.95
N GLY A 103 -15.85 -27.19 17.36
CA GLY A 103 -15.15 -28.21 16.61
C GLY A 103 -15.62 -28.34 15.16
N TYR A 104 -14.68 -28.14 14.23
CA TYR A 104 -14.76 -28.75 12.92
C TYR A 104 -14.49 -30.26 13.08
N GLY A 105 -15.53 -30.98 13.51
CA GLY A 105 -15.65 -32.41 13.26
C GLY A 105 -16.11 -32.60 11.82
N GLY A 106 -15.23 -33.18 11.00
CA GLY A 106 -15.47 -33.51 9.59
C GLY A 106 -14.20 -33.98 8.92
#